data_AF-A0A0B0D778-F1
#
_entry.id   AF-A0A0B0D778-F1
#
_cell.length_a   1.000
_cell.length_b   1.000
_cell.length_c   1.000
_cell.angle_alpha   90.00
_cell.angle_beta   90.00
_cell.angle_gamma   90.00
#
_symmetry.space_group_name_H-M   'P 1'
#
loop_
_entity.id
_entity.type
_entity.pdbx_description
1 polymer ?
#
loop_
_entity_poly.entity_id
_entity_poly.type
_entity_poly.pdbx_seq_one_letter_code
_entity_poly.pdbx_strand_id
1 'polypeptide(L)' 'MTFGEMLIFTRRFQYIVNTPTDQYHKDMSLAALMDDLMKMFDIPMFYNEEYERNNPELMMLYRTVSDARKL' A
#
# COMPACT_ATOMS: atom_id res chain seq x y z
N MET A 1 -1.96 -9.64 8.38
CA MET A 1 -3.01 -8.59 8.22
C MET A 1 -4.38 -9.19 8.52
N THR A 2 -5.21 -8.48 9.28
CA THR A 2 -6.61 -8.85 9.54
C THR A 2 -7.56 -8.25 8.49
N PHE A 3 -8.79 -8.76 8.41
CA PHE A 3 -9.81 -8.23 7.50
C PHE A 3 -10.11 -6.74 7.76
N GLY A 4 -10.17 -6.33 9.03
CA GLY A 4 -10.43 -4.93 9.40
C GLY A 4 -9.34 -3.99 8.92
N GLU A 5 -8.07 -4.37 9.12
CA GLU A 5 -6.92 -3.60 8.65
C GLU A 5 -6.91 -3.50 7.11
N MET A 6 -7.15 -4.61 6.42
CA MET A 6 -7.23 -4.65 4.96
C MET A 6 -8.27 -3.67 4.42
N LEU A 7 -9.46 -3.65 5.03
CA LEU A 7 -10.54 -2.75 4.64
C LEU A 7 -10.15 -1.28 4.84
N ILE A 8 -9.48 -0.94 5.95
CA ILE A 8 -9.03 0.42 6.25
C ILE A 8 -8.04 0.90 5.18
N PHE A 9 -6.99 0.12 4.90
CA PHE A 9 -5.97 0.51 3.93
C PHE A 9 -6.52 0.55 2.49
N THR A 10 -7.40 -0.39 2.13
CA THR A 10 -8.04 -0.39 0.81
C THR A 10 -8.93 0.83 0.61
N ARG A 11 -9.70 1.24 1.63
CA ARG A 11 -10.51 2.47 1.56
C ARG A 11 -9.64 3.71 1.44
N ARG A 12 -8.53 3.78 2.18
CA ARG A 12 -7.58 4.90 2.07
C ARG A 12 -6.96 4.97 0.67
N PHE A 13 -6.56 3.83 0.11
CA PHE A 13 -6.09 3.75 -1.27
C PHE A 13 -7.14 4.27 -2.26
N GLN A 14 -8.37 3.76 -2.19
CA GLN A 14 -9.47 4.19 -3.06
C GLN A 14 -9.76 5.69 -2.92
N TYR A 15 -9.70 6.23 -1.71
CA TYR A 15 -9.87 7.65 -1.48
C TYR A 15 -8.79 8.47 -2.19
N ILE A 16 -7.52 8.08 -2.07
CA ILE A 16 -6.40 8.78 -2.72
C ILE A 16 -6.56 8.77 -4.24
N VAL A 17 -6.84 7.60 -4.84
CA VAL A 17 -6.96 7.46 -6.30
C VAL A 17 -8.12 8.28 -6.86
N ASN A 18 -9.27 8.30 -6.17
CA ASN A 18 -10.49 8.98 -6.62
C ASN A 18 -10.55 10.46 -6.25
N THR A 19 -9.65 10.95 -5.38
CA THR A 19 -9.63 12.38 -5.02
C THR A 19 -9.16 13.20 -6.22
N PRO A 20 -9.92 14.25 -6.63
CA PRO A 20 -9.50 15.15 -7.69
C PRO A 20 -8.39 16.07 -7.18
N THR A 21 -7.14 15.68 -7.42
CA THR A 21 -5.94 16.45 -7.13
C THR A 21 -4.88 16.17 -8.19
N ASP A 22 -3.84 16.98 -8.25
CA ASP A 22 -2.75 16.78 -9.19
C ASP A 22 -1.93 15.52 -8.86
N GLN A 23 -1.15 15.05 -9.85
CA GLN A 23 -0.38 13.82 -9.72
C GLN A 23 0.64 13.90 -8.58
N TYR A 24 1.25 15.07 -8.35
CA TYR A 24 2.26 15.25 -7.30
C TYR A 24 1.67 14.97 -5.91
N HIS A 25 0.49 15.50 -5.61
CA HIS A 25 -0.18 15.26 -4.33
C HIS A 25 -0.68 13.81 -4.19
N LYS A 26 -1.12 13.18 -5.30
CA LYS A 26 -1.45 11.74 -5.30
C LYS A 26 -0.24 10.89 -4.98
N ASP A 27 0.89 11.14 -5.65
CA ASP A 27 2.13 10.39 -5.45
C ASP A 27 2.63 10.49 -4.01
N MET A 28 2.58 11.69 -3.42
CA MET A 28 2.91 11.91 -2.01
C MET A 28 2.00 11.12 -1.07
N SER A 29 0.71 11.07 -1.36
CA SER A 29 -0.27 10.33 -0.53
C SER A 29 -0.09 8.81 -0.65
N LEU A 30 0.19 8.31 -1.86
CA LEU A 30 0.49 6.90 -2.11
C LEU A 30 1.82 6.49 -1.46
N ALA A 31 2.84 7.35 -1.51
CA ALA A 31 4.11 7.12 -0.81
C ALA A 31 3.90 6.98 0.70
N ALA A 32 3.15 7.91 1.31
CA ALA A 32 2.81 7.84 2.73
C ALA A 32 2.03 6.55 3.08
N LEU A 33 1.10 6.12 2.21
CA LEU A 33 0.38 4.87 2.38
C LEU A 33 1.31 3.64 2.34
N MET A 34 2.29 3.62 1.44
CA MET A 34 3.30 2.56 1.39
C MET A 34 4.15 2.53 2.67
N ASP A 35 4.59 3.70 3.16
CA ASP A 35 5.37 3.79 4.40
C ASP A 35 4.58 3.28 5.61
N ASP A 36 3.29 3.60 5.69
CA ASP A 36 2.41 3.13 6.76
C ASP A 36 2.21 1.61 6.71
N LEU A 37 2.02 1.03 5.52
CA LEU A 37 1.96 -0.43 5.34
C LEU A 37 3.28 -1.10 5.74
N MET A 38 4.41 -0.52 5.33
CA MET A 38 5.74 -1.06 5.64
C MET A 38 6.01 -1.07 7.14
N LYS A 39 5.70 0.03 7.83
CA LYS A 39 5.90 0.14 9.29
C LYS A 39 4.94 -0.70 10.09
N MET A 40 3.66 -0.77 9.69
CA MET A 40 2.64 -1.46 10.47
C MET A 40 2.78 -2.98 10.42
N PHE A 41 3.28 -3.51 9.31
CA PHE A 41 3.38 -4.96 9.10
C PHE A 41 4.82 -5.46 9.00
N ASP A 42 5.80 -4.60 9.26
CA ASP A 42 7.23 -4.91 9.18
C ASP A 42 7.62 -5.48 7.80
N ILE A 43 7.13 -4.87 6.72
CA ILE A 43 7.49 -5.31 5.36
C ILE A 43 9.00 -5.12 5.17
N PRO A 44 9.75 -6.17 4.81
CA PRO A 44 11.18 -6.05 4.58
C PRO A 44 11.48 -5.07 3.44
N MET A 45 12.50 -4.23 3.65
CA MET A 45 12.95 -3.25 2.64
C MET A 45 13.46 -3.92 1.36
N PHE A 46 14.01 -5.13 1.48
CA PHE A 46 14.47 -5.95 0.37
C PHE A 46 13.55 -7.15 0.19
N TYR A 47 13.53 -7.70 -1.03
CA TYR A 47 12.74 -8.88 -1.34
C TYR A 47 13.02 -10.04 -0.36
N ASN A 48 11.95 -10.59 0.21
CA ASN A 48 11.99 -11.72 1.11
C ASN A 48 10.86 -12.70 0.73
N GLU A 49 11.23 -13.80 0.07
CA GLU A 49 10.28 -14.79 -0.45
C GLU A 49 9.43 -15.44 0.65
N GLU A 50 10.01 -15.69 1.83
CA GLU A 50 9.27 -16.27 2.95
C GLU A 50 8.20 -15.29 3.48
N TYR A 51 8.56 -14.02 3.65
CA TYR A 51 7.62 -12.99 4.08
C TYR A 51 6.47 -12.84 3.08
N GLU A 52 6.76 -12.81 1.78
CA GLU A 52 5.73 -12.71 0.75
C GLU A 52 4.78 -13.91 0.75
N ARG A 53 5.32 -15.13 0.88
CA ARG A 53 4.50 -16.35 0.98
C ARG A 53 3.59 -16.36 2.19
N ASN A 54 4.05 -15.80 3.31
CA ASN A 54 3.28 -15.74 4.55
C ASN A 54 2.28 -14.57 4.59
N ASN A 55 2.42 -13.57 3.71
CA ASN A 55 1.58 -12.37 3.70
C ASN A 55 1.08 -12.00 2.29
N PRO A 56 0.47 -12.92 1.53
CA PRO A 56 0.17 -12.71 0.11
C PRO A 56 -0.79 -11.54 -0.13
N GLU A 57 -1.81 -11.35 0.71
CA GLU A 57 -2.80 -10.29 0.51
C GLU A 57 -2.24 -8.89 0.85
N LEU A 58 -1.42 -8.79 1.91
CA LEU A 58 -0.71 -7.56 2.23
C LEU A 58 0.21 -7.15 1.08
N MET A 59 0.98 -8.10 0.54
CA MET A 59 1.91 -7.83 -0.55
C MET A 59 1.19 -7.48 -1.85
N MET A 60 0.03 -8.10 -2.11
CA MET A 60 -0.83 -7.71 -3.23
C MET A 60 -1.30 -6.27 -3.10
N LEU A 61 -1.76 -5.85 -1.91
CA LEU A 61 -2.16 -4.46 -1.67
C LEU A 61 -0.96 -3.50 -1.81
N TYR A 62 0.18 -3.82 -1.21
CA TYR A 62 1.39 -3.00 -1.29
C TYR A 62 1.85 -2.78 -2.74
N ARG A 63 1.84 -3.84 -3.56
CA ARG A 63 2.15 -3.77 -4.99
C ARG A 63 1.13 -2.93 -5.75
N THR A 64 -0.17 -3.10 -5.45
CA THR A 64 -1.23 -2.29 -6.06
C THR A 64 -1.03 -0.79 -5.80
N VAL A 65 -0.67 -0.42 -4.56
CA VAL A 65 -0.36 0.98 -4.21
C VAL A 65 0.90 1.46 -4.94
N SER A 66 1.95 0.62 -4.99
CA SER A 66 3.20 0.93 -5.68
C SER A 66 2.99 1.18 -7.18
N ASP A 67 2.17 0.35 -7.84
CA ASP A 67 1.90 0.49 -9.26
C ASP A 67 1.03 1.70 -9.56
N ALA A 68 0.05 2.01 -8.71
CA ALA A 68 -0.74 3.24 -8.84
C ALA A 68 0.10 4.52 -8.76
N ARG A 69 1.23 4.50 -8.04
CA ARG A 69 2.18 5.61 -7.95
C ARG A 69 3.08 5.76 -9.19
N LYS A 70 3.19 4.71 -10.01
CA LYS A 70 3.99 4.75 -11.26
C LYS A 70 3.18 5.27 -12.46
N LEU A 71 1.87 5.40 -12.31
CA LEU A 71 0.92 5.89 -13.32
C LEU A 71 0.79 7.40 -13.25
#